data_AF-A0A1W0WBP3-F1
#
_entry.id   AF-A0A1W0WBP3-F1
#
_cell.length_a   1.000
_cell.length_b   1.000
_cell.length_c   1.000
_cell.angle_alpha   90.00
_cell.angle_beta   90.00
_cell.angle_gamma   90.00
#
_symmetry.space_group_name_H-M   'P 1'
#
loop_
_entity.id
_entity.type
_entity.pdbx_description
1 polymer ?
#
loop_
_entity_poly.entity_id
_entity_poly.type
_entity_poly.pdbx_seq_one_letter_code
_entity_poly.pdbx_strand_id
1 'polypeptide(L)'
;MGMLLPEYIYVTLEPFRNIAMFGNLTSLVDKDEYLKRAFGSLIVVTIAQYINQPGPEATSRFAQWKSISSTEFNYTYRQTEQLSPHVASAYYTMLLLAEVLNETLEDNPDMNLLDGSALARRFFNRTVKIDSLSVYVDEAGERRTDMEIRQFNNETGDFETIIIQSGSNEKITQIRLLSWHGTGRFPSNEPVCGYAGNNPRCSQEGTWTAIMVSAVMVGIGLILATIGVGYSWRRYMAAQADFRSWWDLSDWRVSSSRTLMPCA
;
A
#
# COMPACT_ATOMS: atom_id res chain seq x y z
N MET A 1 7.48 17.70 -9.33
CA MET A 1 7.62 16.23 -9.25
C MET A 1 6.22 15.65 -9.43
N GLY A 2 5.99 14.77 -10.41
CA GLY A 2 4.66 14.23 -10.77
C GLY A 2 4.09 13.24 -9.75
N MET A 3 4.19 13.58 -8.47
CA MET A 3 3.85 12.73 -7.33
C MET A 3 2.40 12.89 -6.86
N LEU A 4 1.65 13.85 -7.45
CA LEU A 4 0.23 14.05 -7.19
C LEU A 4 -0.66 13.26 -8.16
N LEU A 5 -0.10 12.21 -8.77
CA LEU A 5 -0.82 11.35 -9.70
C LEU A 5 -1.74 10.39 -8.94
N PRO A 6 -2.78 9.85 -9.59
CA PRO A 6 -3.71 8.88 -8.99
C PRO A 6 -3.07 7.60 -8.45
N GLU A 7 -1.80 7.36 -8.76
CA GLU A 7 -1.03 6.17 -8.38
C GLU A 7 -0.44 6.26 -6.97
N TYR A 8 -0.42 7.44 -6.35
CA TYR A 8 0.22 7.68 -5.04
C TYR A 8 -0.79 8.09 -3.99
N ILE A 9 -0.80 7.40 -2.85
CA ILE A 9 -1.56 7.80 -1.65
C ILE A 9 -0.58 8.33 -0.62
N TYR A 10 -0.88 9.50 -0.08
CA TYR A 10 -0.18 10.04 1.09
C TYR A 10 -1.07 9.84 2.30
N VAL A 11 -0.52 9.24 3.36
CA VAL A 11 -1.24 9.08 4.62
C VAL A 11 -0.55 9.95 5.66
N THR A 12 -1.33 10.79 6.33
CA THR A 12 -0.86 11.59 7.46
C THR A 12 -1.69 11.29 8.70
N LEU A 13 -1.07 11.46 9.87
CA LEU A 13 -1.70 11.31 11.16
C LEU A 13 -1.95 12.70 11.74
N GLU A 14 -3.20 12.98 12.10
CA GLU A 14 -3.57 14.14 12.89
C GLU A 14 -4.29 13.65 14.16
N PRO A 15 -3.57 13.21 15.20
CA PRO A 15 -4.19 12.65 16.40
C PRO A 15 -5.11 13.66 17.09
N PHE A 16 -4.72 14.94 17.08
CA PHE A 16 -5.52 16.06 17.56
C PHE A 16 -5.16 17.33 16.78
N ARG A 17 -6.07 18.31 16.78
CA ARG A 17 -5.88 19.54 16.03
C ARG A 17 -4.77 20.39 16.65
N ASN A 18 -3.61 20.41 16.02
CA ASN A 18 -2.49 21.28 16.37
C ASN A 18 -1.73 21.71 15.12
N ILE A 19 -1.94 22.97 14.72
CA ILE A 19 -1.39 23.52 13.47
C ILE A 19 0.14 23.52 13.47
N ALA A 20 0.76 23.76 14.64
CA ALA A 20 2.21 23.84 14.74
C ALA A 20 2.88 22.46 14.60
N MET A 21 2.21 21.39 15.03
CA MET A 21 2.76 20.03 14.98
C MET A 21 2.38 19.28 13.70
N PHE A 22 1.12 19.35 13.28
CA PHE A 22 0.56 18.52 12.20
C PHE A 22 0.25 19.30 10.92
N GLY A 23 0.51 20.61 10.92
CA GLY A 23 0.22 21.50 9.80
C GLY A 23 -1.24 21.95 9.79
N ASN A 24 -1.55 22.86 8.88
CA ASN A 24 -2.90 23.38 8.70
C ASN A 24 -3.64 22.60 7.60
N LEU A 25 -4.49 21.65 7.99
CA LEU A 25 -5.30 20.83 7.08
C LEU A 25 -6.68 21.44 6.78
N THR A 26 -6.83 22.76 6.89
CA THR A 26 -8.13 23.45 6.70
C THR A 26 -8.26 24.16 5.35
N SER A 27 -9.52 24.48 5.01
CA SER A 27 -10.04 25.01 3.74
C SER A 27 -9.50 26.36 3.23
N LEU A 28 -8.39 26.88 3.76
CA LEU A 28 -7.71 28.07 3.19
C LEU A 28 -7.12 27.80 1.78
N VAL A 29 -7.38 26.61 1.24
CA VAL A 29 -7.02 26.08 -0.08
C VAL A 29 -7.79 26.75 -1.23
N ASP A 30 -8.79 27.58 -0.96
CA ASP A 30 -9.72 28.04 -2.00
C ASP A 30 -9.10 28.84 -3.15
N LYS A 31 -7.85 29.29 -3.01
CA LYS A 31 -7.13 30.04 -4.05
C LYS A 31 -5.99 29.28 -4.72
N ASP A 32 -5.65 28.08 -4.27
CA ASP A 32 -4.50 27.33 -4.80
C ASP A 32 -4.93 25.96 -5.37
N GLU A 33 -5.05 25.90 -6.71
CA GLU A 33 -5.39 24.68 -7.43
C GLU A 33 -4.36 23.56 -7.22
N TYR A 34 -3.09 23.91 -7.06
CA TYR A 34 -2.03 22.95 -6.80
C TYR A 34 -2.22 22.30 -5.42
N LEU A 35 -2.59 23.10 -4.41
CA LEU A 35 -2.86 22.60 -3.07
C LEU A 35 -4.14 21.74 -3.04
N LYS A 36 -5.20 22.08 -3.80
CA LYS A 36 -6.39 21.21 -3.95
C LYS A 36 -6.02 19.84 -4.50
N ARG A 37 -5.17 19.78 -5.54
CA ARG A 37 -4.68 18.51 -6.10
C ARG A 37 -3.81 17.73 -5.11
N ALA A 38 -2.98 18.44 -4.33
CA ALA A 38 -2.15 17.82 -3.30
C ALA A 38 -2.99 17.19 -2.19
N PHE A 39 -3.97 17.93 -1.66
CA PHE A 39 -4.89 17.44 -0.64
C PHE A 39 -5.81 16.33 -1.15
N GLY A 40 -6.18 16.35 -2.43
CA GLY A 40 -6.91 15.24 -3.06
C GLY A 40 -6.15 13.91 -3.06
N SER A 41 -4.82 13.93 -2.90
CA SER A 41 -3.99 12.73 -2.77
C SER A 41 -3.63 12.40 -1.31
N LEU A 42 -4.13 13.19 -0.35
CA LEU A 42 -3.86 13.04 1.07
C LEU A 42 -5.04 12.35 1.77
N ILE A 43 -4.72 11.36 2.59
CA ILE A 43 -5.63 10.69 3.51
C ILE A 43 -5.19 11.03 4.93
N VAL A 44 -6.13 11.50 5.73
CA VAL A 44 -5.87 11.90 7.12
C VAL A 44 -6.47 10.84 8.03
N VAL A 45 -5.64 10.25 8.89
CA VAL A 45 -6.06 9.34 9.94
C VAL A 45 -6.07 10.11 11.25
N THR A 46 -7.22 10.13 11.92
CA THR A 46 -7.43 10.93 13.14
C THR A 46 -8.29 10.17 14.15
N ILE A 47 -8.27 10.62 15.41
CA ILE A 47 -9.25 10.20 16.42
C ILE A 47 -10.60 10.82 16.05
N ALA A 48 -11.68 10.07 16.24
CA ALA A 48 -13.01 10.52 15.86
C ALA A 48 -13.36 11.91 16.41
N GLN A 49 -13.97 12.75 15.57
CA GLN A 49 -14.06 14.20 15.85
C GLN A 49 -14.84 14.51 17.12
N TYR A 50 -15.89 13.73 17.39
CA TYR A 50 -16.71 13.85 18.61
C TYR A 50 -15.97 13.43 19.89
N ILE A 51 -14.83 12.74 19.78
CA ILE A 51 -13.95 12.38 20.89
C ILE A 51 -12.78 13.36 21.00
N ASN A 52 -12.26 13.80 19.84
CA ASN A 52 -11.05 14.61 19.74
C ASN A 52 -11.27 16.08 20.14
N GLN A 53 -12.53 16.53 20.20
CA GLN A 53 -12.88 17.84 20.73
C GLN A 53 -13.30 17.74 22.20
N PRO A 54 -12.88 18.69 23.06
CA PRO A 54 -13.36 18.74 24.43
C PRO A 54 -14.88 18.82 24.47
N GLY A 55 -15.52 17.94 25.26
CA GLY A 55 -16.96 17.96 25.45
C GLY A 55 -17.45 19.26 26.09
N PRO A 56 -18.78 19.50 26.08
CA PRO A 56 -19.36 20.71 26.64
C PRO A 56 -19.04 20.88 28.13
N GLU A 57 -18.91 19.79 28.88
CA GLU A 57 -18.61 19.80 30.31
C GLU A 57 -17.21 20.32 30.58
N ALA A 58 -16.18 19.77 29.92
CA ALA A 58 -14.81 20.28 30.01
C ALA A 58 -14.70 21.72 29.50
N THR A 59 -15.39 22.04 28.40
CA THR A 59 -15.39 23.40 27.82
C THR A 59 -15.99 24.42 28.79
N SER A 60 -17.07 24.07 29.50
CA SER A 60 -17.70 24.96 30.50
C SER A 60 -16.76 25.32 31.66
N ARG A 61 -15.80 24.43 31.98
CA ARG A 61 -14.81 24.63 33.05
C ARG A 61 -13.61 25.46 32.59
N PHE A 62 -13.43 25.67 31.27
CA PHE A 62 -12.21 26.28 30.76
C PHE A 62 -11.97 27.69 31.28
N ALA A 63 -13.02 28.51 31.45
CA ALA A 63 -12.89 29.85 32.02
C ALA A 63 -12.34 29.82 33.46
N GLN A 64 -12.80 28.86 34.27
CA GLN A 64 -12.29 28.63 35.62
C GLN A 64 -10.84 28.17 35.60
N TRP A 65 -10.49 27.23 34.72
CA TRP A 65 -9.11 26.75 34.57
C TRP A 65 -8.16 27.86 34.13
N LYS A 66 -8.60 28.78 33.26
CA LYS A 66 -7.82 29.97 32.90
C LYS A 66 -7.53 30.86 34.12
N SER A 67 -8.53 31.08 34.97
CA SER A 67 -8.36 31.84 36.20
C SER A 67 -7.35 31.17 37.14
N ILE A 68 -7.53 29.89 37.44
CA ILE A 68 -6.65 29.12 38.34
C ILE A 68 -5.22 29.08 37.80
N SER A 69 -5.06 28.88 36.49
CA SER A 69 -3.73 28.84 35.87
C SER A 69 -2.99 30.16 36.01
N SER A 70 -3.72 31.29 35.94
CA SER A 70 -3.14 32.61 36.14
C SER A 70 -2.75 32.85 37.60
N THR A 71 -3.61 32.50 38.55
CA THR A 71 -3.38 32.79 39.97
C THR A 71 -2.39 31.84 40.64
N GLU A 72 -2.49 30.54 40.38
CA GLU A 72 -1.72 29.51 41.09
C GLU A 72 -0.45 29.08 40.34
N PHE A 73 -0.44 29.20 39.01
CA PHE A 73 0.64 28.66 38.18
C PHE A 73 1.36 29.71 37.33
N ASN A 74 1.02 30.99 37.49
CA ASN A 74 1.58 32.11 36.73
C ASN A 74 1.54 31.88 35.20
N TYR A 75 0.49 31.19 34.72
CA TYR A 75 0.28 30.85 33.32
C TYR A 75 -0.97 31.56 32.78
N THR A 76 -0.77 32.45 31.81
CA THR A 76 -1.86 33.17 31.15
C THR A 76 -2.10 32.60 29.76
N TYR A 77 -3.26 31.98 29.57
CA TYR A 77 -3.71 31.51 28.26
C TYR A 77 -3.85 32.68 27.28
N ARG A 78 -3.49 32.47 26.01
CA ARG A 78 -3.76 33.46 24.95
C ARG A 78 -5.26 33.53 24.67
N GLN A 79 -5.73 34.66 24.16
CA GLN A 79 -7.14 34.83 23.80
C GLN A 79 -7.60 33.82 22.74
N THR A 80 -6.72 33.48 21.80
CA THR A 80 -6.98 32.50 20.73
C THR A 80 -6.64 31.07 21.11
N GLU A 81 -6.14 30.84 22.33
CA GLU A 81 -5.75 29.51 22.79
C GLU A 81 -6.99 28.67 23.08
N GLN A 82 -7.09 27.56 22.35
CA GLN A 82 -8.14 26.57 22.53
C GLN A 82 -7.80 25.64 23.70
N LEU A 83 -8.82 25.03 24.30
CA LEU A 83 -8.63 24.04 25.34
C LEU A 83 -7.86 22.85 24.78
N SER A 84 -6.68 22.59 25.35
CA SER A 84 -5.88 21.44 24.95
C SER A 84 -6.64 20.13 25.24
N PRO A 85 -6.68 19.18 24.28
CA PRO A 85 -7.22 17.84 24.51
C PRO A 85 -6.55 17.13 25.69
N HIS A 86 -5.30 17.48 26.03
CA HIS A 86 -4.58 16.87 27.14
C HIS A 86 -5.13 17.35 28.50
N VAL A 87 -5.46 18.64 28.60
CA VAL A 87 -6.08 19.22 29.80
C VAL A 87 -7.50 18.65 29.98
N ALA A 88 -8.27 18.57 28.89
CA ALA A 88 -9.58 17.92 28.91
C ALA A 88 -9.47 16.44 29.31
N SER A 89 -8.49 15.71 28.78
CA SER A 89 -8.27 14.30 29.13
C SER A 89 -7.92 14.11 30.60
N ALA A 90 -7.14 15.01 31.21
CA ALA A 90 -6.85 14.95 32.65
C ALA A 90 -8.12 15.11 33.50
N TYR A 91 -9.00 16.05 33.14
CA TYR A 91 -10.32 16.20 33.76
C TYR A 91 -11.17 14.92 33.65
N TYR A 92 -11.31 14.38 32.43
CA TYR A 92 -12.08 13.15 32.21
C TYR A 92 -11.46 11.93 32.90
N THR A 93 -10.14 11.86 33.05
CA THR A 93 -9.46 10.77 33.77
C THR A 93 -9.83 10.77 35.25
N MET A 94 -9.96 11.94 35.87
CA MET A 94 -10.39 12.04 37.26
C MET A 94 -11.86 11.66 37.43
N LEU A 95 -12.72 12.03 36.49
CA LEU A 95 -14.11 11.57 36.49
C LEU A 95 -14.22 10.05 36.31
N LEU A 96 -13.43 9.49 35.39
CA LEU A 96 -13.36 8.05 35.17
C LEU A 96 -12.94 7.31 36.44
N LEU A 97 -11.92 7.82 37.12
CA LEU A 97 -11.47 7.26 38.39
C LEU A 97 -12.55 7.37 39.47
N ALA A 98 -13.22 8.53 39.59
CA ALA A 98 -14.28 8.74 40.57
C ALA A 98 -15.46 7.79 40.35
N GLU A 99 -15.88 7.61 39.09
CA GLU A 99 -16.98 6.70 38.73
C GLU A 99 -16.63 5.26 39.10
N VAL A 100 -15.46 4.78 38.67
CA VAL A 100 -15.03 3.41 38.95
C VAL A 100 -14.81 3.17 40.45
N LEU A 101 -14.31 4.17 41.18
CA LEU A 101 -14.19 4.10 42.64
C LEU A 101 -15.56 4.01 43.32
N ASN A 102 -16.53 4.81 42.88
CA ASN A 102 -17.87 4.79 43.44
C ASN A 102 -18.52 3.42 43.25
N GLU A 103 -18.53 2.90 42.02
CA GLU A 103 -19.03 1.55 41.71
C GLU A 103 -18.30 0.48 42.52
N THR A 104 -16.98 0.59 42.67
CA THR A 104 -16.16 -0.37 43.39
C THR A 104 -16.52 -0.44 44.88
N LEU A 105 -16.74 0.71 45.51
CA LEU A 105 -17.09 0.81 46.92
C LEU A 105 -18.56 0.47 47.18
N GLU A 106 -19.45 0.69 46.22
CA GLU A 106 -20.83 0.21 46.27
C GLU A 106 -20.89 -1.32 46.22
N ASP A 107 -20.13 -1.94 45.31
CA ASP A 107 -20.06 -3.40 45.15
C ASP A 107 -19.31 -4.10 46.30
N ASN A 108 -18.20 -3.52 46.76
CA ASN A 108 -17.34 -4.08 47.80
C ASN A 108 -16.78 -2.98 48.70
N PRO A 109 -17.52 -2.59 49.77
CA PRO A 109 -17.12 -1.53 50.68
C PRO A 109 -15.78 -1.78 51.40
N ASP A 110 -15.41 -3.05 51.58
CA ASP A 110 -14.21 -3.47 52.29
C ASP A 110 -12.99 -3.64 51.36
N MET A 111 -13.10 -3.26 50.09
CA MET A 111 -12.02 -3.39 49.13
C MET A 111 -10.80 -2.55 49.55
N ASN A 112 -9.63 -3.18 49.58
CA ASN A 112 -8.38 -2.49 49.86
C ASN A 112 -7.98 -1.59 48.67
N LEU A 113 -8.27 -0.30 48.76
CA LEU A 113 -7.91 0.68 47.73
C LEU A 113 -6.40 0.89 47.56
N LEU A 114 -5.56 0.39 48.48
CA LEU A 114 -4.10 0.38 48.33
C LEU A 114 -3.64 -0.72 47.36
N ASP A 115 -4.49 -1.71 47.07
CA ASP A 115 -4.23 -2.67 46.01
C ASP A 115 -4.57 -2.06 44.65
N GLY A 116 -3.60 -1.33 44.10
CA GLY A 116 -3.73 -0.67 42.81
C GLY A 116 -3.97 -1.65 41.66
N SER A 117 -3.52 -2.91 41.76
CA SER A 117 -3.76 -3.92 40.73
C SER A 117 -5.22 -4.36 40.74
N ALA A 118 -5.77 -4.59 41.93
CA ALA A 118 -7.18 -4.94 42.08
C ALA A 118 -8.09 -3.78 41.63
N LEU A 119 -7.75 -2.53 41.98
CA LEU A 119 -8.48 -1.36 41.50
C LEU A 119 -8.36 -1.18 39.98
N ALA A 120 -7.16 -1.32 39.40
CA ALA A 120 -6.96 -1.20 37.96
C ALA A 120 -7.81 -2.23 37.17
N ARG A 121 -7.96 -3.46 37.68
CA ARG A 121 -8.79 -4.50 37.05
C ARG A 121 -10.27 -4.12 36.97
N ARG A 122 -10.76 -3.20 37.81
CA ARG A 122 -12.14 -2.69 37.73
C ARG A 122 -12.39 -1.85 36.48
N PHE A 123 -11.35 -1.34 35.82
CA PHE A 123 -11.47 -0.58 34.58
C PHE A 123 -11.56 -1.48 33.34
N PHE A 124 -11.07 -2.72 33.38
CA PHE A 124 -10.77 -3.49 32.18
C PHE A 124 -12.01 -4.17 31.57
N ASN A 125 -11.97 -4.38 30.26
CA ASN A 125 -12.99 -5.06 29.46
C ASN A 125 -14.42 -4.52 29.64
N ARG A 126 -14.57 -3.20 29.75
CA ARG A 126 -15.89 -2.58 29.89
C ARG A 126 -15.90 -1.15 29.38
N THR A 127 -17.12 -0.65 29.22
CA THR A 127 -17.39 0.76 28.94
C THR A 127 -17.83 1.45 30.22
N VAL A 128 -17.18 2.57 30.55
CA VAL A 128 -17.58 3.46 31.62
C VAL A 128 -18.12 4.74 31.00
N LYS A 129 -19.27 5.21 31.50
CA LYS A 129 -19.88 6.45 31.04
C LYS A 129 -19.51 7.56 32.01
N ILE A 130 -18.95 8.63 31.48
CA ILE A 130 -18.60 9.84 32.24
C ILE A 130 -19.12 11.05 31.48
N ASP A 131 -19.96 11.86 32.13
CA ASP A 131 -20.66 12.96 31.47
C ASP A 131 -21.32 12.50 30.15
N SER A 132 -21.01 13.14 29.02
CA SER A 132 -21.44 12.78 27.67
C SER A 132 -20.51 11.78 26.95
N LEU A 133 -19.41 11.34 27.57
CA LEU A 133 -18.40 10.48 26.96
C LEU A 133 -18.55 9.02 27.41
N SER A 134 -18.43 8.09 26.46
CA SER A 134 -18.31 6.66 26.74
C SER A 134 -16.85 6.23 26.53
N VAL A 135 -16.22 5.69 27.57
CA VAL A 135 -14.84 5.24 27.56
C VAL A 135 -14.80 3.73 27.62
N TYR A 136 -14.41 3.08 26.52
CA TYR A 136 -14.17 1.65 26.49
C TYR A 136 -12.70 1.36 26.76
N VAL A 137 -12.44 0.47 27.72
CA VAL A 137 -11.13 -0.06 28.07
C VAL A 137 -11.15 -1.56 27.80
N ASP A 138 -10.16 -2.03 27.07
CA ASP A 138 -10.07 -3.43 26.68
C ASP A 138 -9.54 -4.35 27.80
N GLU A 139 -9.32 -5.62 27.46
CA GLU A 139 -8.81 -6.64 28.38
C GLU A 139 -7.36 -6.39 28.81
N ALA A 140 -6.59 -5.66 28.01
CA ALA A 140 -5.20 -5.28 28.30
C ALA A 140 -5.11 -4.03 29.17
N GLY A 141 -6.23 -3.33 29.41
CA GLY A 141 -6.26 -2.06 30.13
C GLY A 141 -5.99 -0.85 29.23
N GLU A 142 -6.07 -1.01 27.91
CA GLU A 142 -5.91 0.06 26.95
C GLU A 142 -7.26 0.68 26.61
N ARG A 143 -7.33 2.02 26.64
CA ARG A 143 -8.48 2.73 26.11
C ARG A 143 -8.51 2.55 24.60
N ARG A 144 -9.57 1.97 24.06
CA ARG A 144 -9.82 1.95 22.62
C ARG A 144 -10.72 3.12 22.25
N THR A 145 -10.34 3.86 21.22
CA THR A 145 -11.08 5.01 20.74
C THR A 145 -11.51 4.79 19.30
N ASP A 146 -12.61 5.40 18.91
CA ASP A 146 -13.04 5.39 17.52
C ASP A 146 -12.06 6.23 16.68
N MET A 147 -11.70 5.70 15.52
CA MET A 147 -10.75 6.30 14.58
C MET A 147 -11.48 6.65 13.29
N GLU A 148 -11.07 7.75 12.67
CA GLU A 148 -11.66 8.26 11.44
C GLU A 148 -10.60 8.36 10.34
N ILE A 149 -11.00 7.96 9.13
CA ILE A 149 -10.26 8.23 7.91
C ILE A 149 -10.99 9.36 7.19
N ARG A 150 -10.29 10.45 6.96
CA ARG A 150 -10.80 11.62 6.26
C ARG A 150 -10.13 11.80 4.90
N GLN A 151 -10.92 12.23 3.93
CA GLN A 151 -10.50 12.50 2.56
C GLN A 151 -10.90 13.92 2.18
N PHE A 152 -10.05 14.61 1.42
CA PHE A 152 -10.36 15.95 0.92
C PHE A 152 -11.51 15.92 -0.08
N ASN A 153 -12.53 16.74 0.16
CA ASN A 153 -13.64 16.96 -0.76
C ASN A 153 -13.41 18.28 -1.51
N ASN A 154 -13.26 18.20 -2.83
CA ASN A 154 -13.02 19.36 -3.69
C ASN A 154 -14.19 20.36 -3.74
N GLU A 155 -15.43 19.89 -3.49
CA GLU A 155 -16.62 20.74 -3.54
C GLU A 155 -16.75 21.58 -2.26
N THR A 156 -16.52 20.96 -1.10
CA THR A 156 -16.59 21.64 0.20
C THR A 156 -15.27 22.30 0.59
N GLY A 157 -14.17 21.90 -0.03
CA GLY A 157 -12.83 22.41 0.24
C GLY A 157 -12.25 21.97 1.59
N ASP A 158 -12.77 20.89 2.19
CA ASP A 158 -12.34 20.39 3.50
C ASP A 158 -12.21 18.86 3.51
N PHE A 159 -11.52 18.34 4.52
CA PHE A 159 -11.42 16.92 4.77
C PHE A 159 -12.71 16.39 5.41
N GLU A 160 -13.35 15.41 4.79
CA GLU A 160 -14.58 14.79 5.30
C GLU A 160 -14.32 13.34 5.69
N THR A 161 -14.99 12.90 6.76
CA THR A 161 -14.90 11.51 7.24
C THR A 161 -15.56 10.57 6.23
N ILE A 162 -14.77 9.64 5.70
CA ILE A 162 -15.24 8.62 4.74
C ILE A 162 -15.43 7.26 5.43
N ILE A 163 -14.63 6.96 6.43
CA ILE A 163 -14.64 5.68 7.16
C ILE A 163 -14.47 5.96 8.65
N ILE A 164 -15.24 5.25 9.47
CA ILE A 164 -15.10 5.21 10.93
C ILE A 164 -14.78 3.77 11.31
N GLN A 165 -13.73 3.56 12.09
CA GLN A 165 -13.47 2.30 12.77
C GLN A 165 -13.86 2.46 14.24
N SER A 166 -14.75 1.61 14.74
CA SER A 166 -15.06 1.62 16.16
C SER A 166 -13.94 0.99 16.97
N GLY A 167 -13.50 1.65 18.04
CA GLY A 167 -12.49 1.12 18.95
C GLY A 167 -13.00 -0.05 19.79
N SER A 168 -14.32 -0.15 20.02
CA SER A 168 -14.90 -1.15 20.92
C SER A 168 -15.04 -2.55 20.32
N ASN A 169 -15.31 -2.64 19.01
CA ASN A 169 -15.59 -3.90 18.32
C ASN A 169 -14.84 -4.01 16.98
N GLU A 170 -13.92 -3.08 16.71
CA GLU A 170 -13.10 -3.00 15.50
C GLU A 170 -13.89 -2.90 14.19
N LYS A 171 -15.20 -2.66 14.27
CA LYS A 171 -16.07 -2.60 13.09
C LYS A 171 -15.75 -1.35 12.27
N ILE A 172 -15.43 -1.59 11.01
CA ILE A 172 -15.21 -0.54 10.02
C ILE A 172 -16.55 -0.23 9.35
N THR A 173 -16.94 1.05 9.39
CA THR A 173 -18.17 1.56 8.77
C THR A 173 -17.80 2.64 7.77
N GLN A 174 -18.20 2.44 6.52
CA GLN A 174 -18.05 3.45 5.48
C GLN A 174 -19.21 4.44 5.54
N ILE A 175 -18.91 5.70 5.81
CA ILE A 175 -19.89 6.80 5.95
C ILE A 175 -20.13 7.48 4.60
N ARG A 176 -19.08 7.57 3.77
CA ARG A 176 -19.14 8.18 2.44
C ARG A 176 -18.47 7.31 1.39
N LEU A 177 -18.91 7.47 0.15
CA LEU A 177 -18.23 6.86 -0.99
C LEU A 177 -16.82 7.44 -1.11
N LEU A 178 -15.85 6.56 -1.32
CA LEU A 178 -14.49 6.94 -1.62
C LEU A 178 -14.45 7.65 -2.98
N SER A 179 -13.81 8.81 -3.05
CA SER A 179 -13.59 9.55 -4.30
C SER A 179 -12.09 9.76 -4.50
N TRP A 180 -11.49 8.95 -5.36
CA TRP A 180 -10.05 8.97 -5.63
C TRP A 180 -9.77 9.36 -7.08
N HIS A 181 -9.43 10.63 -7.34
CA HIS A 181 -9.17 11.15 -8.69
C HIS A 181 -10.29 10.82 -9.71
N GLY A 182 -11.55 10.89 -9.28
CA GLY A 182 -12.71 10.53 -10.12
C GLY A 182 -12.99 9.03 -10.23
N THR A 183 -12.16 8.19 -9.59
CA THR A 183 -12.38 6.76 -9.43
C THR A 183 -12.91 6.45 -8.02
N GLY A 184 -13.64 5.35 -7.86
CA GLY A 184 -14.16 4.93 -6.54
C GLY A 184 -13.20 4.03 -5.75
N ARG A 185 -11.91 3.98 -6.10
CA ARG A 185 -10.95 2.98 -5.60
C ARG A 185 -9.57 3.57 -5.41
N PHE A 186 -8.90 3.17 -4.33
CA PHE A 186 -7.49 3.45 -4.12
C PHE A 186 -6.62 2.72 -5.15
N PRO A 187 -5.43 3.26 -5.47
CA PRO A 187 -4.46 2.58 -6.33
C PRO A 187 -3.99 1.28 -5.70
N SER A 188 -3.53 0.37 -6.55
CA SER A 188 -2.83 -0.84 -6.11
C SER A 188 -1.57 -0.46 -5.33
N ASN A 189 -1.21 -1.27 -4.33
CA ASN A 189 0.01 -1.08 -3.58
C ASN A 189 1.24 -1.06 -4.50
N GLU A 190 1.29 -1.95 -5.49
CA GLU A 190 2.40 -2.07 -6.43
C GLU A 190 2.04 -1.52 -7.83
N PRO A 191 2.93 -0.74 -8.47
CA PRO A 191 2.78 -0.36 -9.88
C PRO A 191 2.74 -1.58 -10.81
N VAL A 192 2.15 -1.42 -12.00
CA VAL A 192 1.98 -2.53 -12.97
C VAL A 192 3.31 -3.20 -13.34
N CYS A 193 4.38 -2.42 -13.44
CA CYS A 193 5.72 -2.91 -13.79
C CYS A 193 6.61 -3.23 -12.58
N GLY A 194 6.05 -3.22 -11.36
CA GLY A 194 6.78 -3.33 -10.11
C GLY A 194 7.58 -2.06 -9.78
N TYR A 195 7.96 -1.90 -8.51
CA TYR A 195 8.69 -0.70 -8.07
C TYR A 195 10.05 -0.54 -8.76
N ALA A 196 10.71 -1.65 -9.10
CA ALA A 196 11.98 -1.66 -9.82
C ALA A 196 11.82 -1.68 -11.36
N GLY A 197 10.58 -1.66 -11.88
CA GLY A 197 10.31 -1.71 -13.31
C GLY A 197 10.64 -3.05 -14.00
N ASN A 198 11.02 -4.08 -13.23
CA ASN A 198 11.49 -5.37 -13.72
C ASN A 198 10.41 -6.48 -13.67
N ASN A 199 9.14 -6.12 -13.45
CA ASN A 199 8.07 -7.12 -13.46
C ASN A 199 8.00 -7.77 -14.86
N PRO A 200 7.97 -9.11 -14.96
CA PRO A 200 7.92 -9.83 -16.24
C PRO A 200 6.72 -9.44 -17.12
N ARG A 201 5.64 -8.88 -16.56
CA ARG A 201 4.53 -8.31 -17.33
C ARG A 201 4.92 -7.12 -18.22
N CYS A 202 5.96 -6.38 -17.84
CA CYS A 202 6.49 -5.25 -18.58
C CYS A 202 7.87 -5.52 -19.20
N SER A 203 8.46 -6.69 -18.91
CA SER A 203 9.74 -7.09 -19.48
C SER A 203 9.59 -7.40 -20.97
N GLN A 204 10.29 -6.65 -21.81
CA GLN A 204 10.46 -6.97 -23.23
C GLN A 204 11.45 -8.12 -23.48
N GLU A 205 11.99 -8.77 -22.44
CA GLU A 205 12.96 -9.86 -22.60
C GLU A 205 12.37 -11.03 -23.41
N GLY A 206 11.07 -11.30 -23.31
CA GLY A 206 10.39 -12.28 -24.16
C GLY A 206 10.45 -11.95 -25.66
N THR A 207 10.41 -10.67 -26.02
CA THR A 207 10.48 -10.21 -27.41
C THR A 207 11.91 -10.33 -27.95
N TRP A 208 12.92 -9.90 -27.19
CA TRP A 208 14.32 -9.98 -27.61
C TRP A 208 14.82 -11.42 -27.73
N THR A 209 14.43 -12.30 -26.80
CA THR A 209 14.73 -13.73 -26.89
C THR A 209 14.04 -14.37 -28.09
N ALA A 210 12.78 -14.04 -28.40
CA ALA A 210 12.09 -14.55 -29.59
C ALA A 210 12.74 -14.08 -30.91
N ILE A 211 13.18 -12.81 -30.99
CA ILE A 211 13.91 -12.28 -32.16
C ILE A 211 15.26 -12.99 -32.32
N MET A 212 15.99 -13.21 -31.23
CA MET A 212 17.29 -13.90 -31.27
C MET A 212 17.14 -15.37 -31.70
N VAL A 213 16.16 -16.08 -31.14
CA VAL A 213 15.88 -17.49 -31.49
C VAL A 213 15.45 -17.62 -32.95
N SER A 214 14.59 -16.73 -33.44
CA SER A 214 14.14 -16.76 -34.84
C SER A 214 15.28 -16.45 -35.82
N ALA A 215 16.16 -15.48 -35.50
CA ALA A 215 17.33 -15.19 -36.32
C ALA A 215 18.30 -16.39 -36.42
N VAL A 216 18.54 -17.10 -35.31
CA VAL A 216 19.38 -18.30 -35.28
C VAL A 216 18.77 -19.43 -36.12
N MET A 217 17.46 -19.66 -36.01
CA MET A 217 16.76 -20.69 -36.79
C MET A 217 16.82 -20.43 -38.30
N VAL A 218 16.67 -19.17 -38.72
CA VAL A 218 16.83 -18.79 -40.13
C VAL A 218 18.26 -19.01 -40.60
N GLY A 219 19.25 -18.65 -39.78
CA GLY A 219 20.67 -18.88 -40.09
C GLY A 219 21.00 -20.37 -40.30
N ILE A 220 20.52 -21.24 -39.41
CA ILE A 220 20.70 -22.70 -39.54
C ILE A 220 20.00 -23.22 -40.81
N GLY A 221 18.80 -22.74 -41.10
CA GLY A 221 18.06 -23.11 -42.32
C GLY A 221 18.82 -22.76 -43.60
N LEU A 222 19.45 -21.59 -43.66
CA LEU A 222 20.28 -21.17 -44.80
C LEU A 222 21.53 -22.05 -44.96
N ILE A 223 22.20 -22.40 -43.85
CA ILE A 223 23.36 -23.29 -43.89
C ILE A 223 22.95 -24.67 -44.43
N LEU A 224 21.87 -25.25 -43.92
CA LEU A 224 21.38 -26.54 -44.40
C LEU A 224 20.95 -26.49 -45.88
N ALA A 225 20.33 -25.40 -46.32
CA ALA A 225 19.98 -25.20 -47.72
C ALA A 225 21.23 -25.14 -48.61
N THR A 226 22.28 -24.42 -48.21
CA THR A 226 23.54 -24.36 -48.99
C THR A 226 24.23 -25.72 -49.07
N ILE A 227 24.24 -26.50 -47.97
CA ILE A 227 24.76 -27.87 -47.96
C ILE A 227 23.93 -28.77 -48.88
N GLY A 228 22.60 -28.68 -48.83
CA GLY A 228 21.69 -29.45 -49.67
C GLY A 228 21.85 -29.13 -51.17
N VAL A 229 21.98 -27.85 -51.52
CA VAL A 229 22.25 -27.39 -52.89
C VAL A 229 23.65 -27.85 -53.34
N GLY A 230 24.67 -27.73 -52.49
CA GLY A 230 26.01 -28.21 -52.80
C GLY A 230 26.08 -29.73 -53.02
N TYR A 231 25.34 -30.49 -52.21
CA TYR A 231 25.25 -31.95 -52.34
C TYR A 231 24.51 -32.36 -53.62
N SER A 232 23.37 -31.75 -53.90
CA SER A 232 22.60 -32.01 -55.12
C SER A 232 23.37 -31.59 -56.38
N TRP A 233 24.09 -30.47 -56.35
CA TRP A 233 24.98 -30.05 -57.43
C TRP A 233 26.12 -31.04 -57.66
N ARG A 234 26.78 -31.52 -56.58
CA ARG A 234 27.81 -32.55 -56.69
C ARG A 234 27.27 -33.85 -57.28
N ARG A 235 26.08 -34.29 -56.86
CA ARG A 235 25.42 -35.49 -57.39
C ARG A 235 25.05 -35.33 -58.86
N TYR A 236 24.57 -34.15 -59.26
CA TYR A 236 24.28 -33.83 -60.65
C TYR A 236 25.55 -33.83 -61.52
N MET A 237 26.63 -33.20 -61.05
CA MET A 237 27.92 -33.20 -61.75
C MET A 237 28.53 -34.60 -61.86
N ALA A 238 28.45 -35.42 -60.81
CA ALA A 238 28.91 -36.81 -60.84
C ALA A 238 28.10 -37.66 -61.85
N ALA A 239 26.77 -37.51 -61.86
CA ALA A 239 25.92 -38.18 -62.84
C ALA A 239 26.23 -37.76 -64.29
N GLN A 240 26.59 -36.49 -64.53
CA GLN A 240 27.05 -36.06 -65.85
C GLN A 240 28.45 -36.60 -66.22
N ALA A 241 29.34 -36.78 -65.24
CA ALA A 241 30.65 -37.39 -65.47
C ALA A 241 30.55 -38.88 -65.83
N ASP A 242 29.67 -39.63 -65.16
CA ASP A 242 29.35 -41.03 -65.51
C ASP A 242 28.73 -41.12 -66.91
N PHE A 243 27.82 -40.21 -67.27
CA PHE A 243 27.24 -40.15 -68.62
C PHE A 243 28.22 -39.67 -69.71
N ARG A 244 29.38 -39.10 -69.36
CA ARG A 244 30.44 -38.77 -70.32
C ARG A 244 31.51 -39.85 -70.43
N SER A 245 31.48 -40.89 -69.61
CA SER A 245 32.50 -41.94 -69.56
C SER A 245 31.95 -43.34 -69.88
N TRP A 246 30.68 -43.48 -70.26
CA TRP A 246 30.08 -44.77 -70.61
C TRP A 246 30.71 -45.49 -71.82
N TRP A 247 31.52 -44.79 -72.61
CA TRP A 247 32.25 -45.35 -73.76
C TRP A 247 33.74 -45.67 -73.46
N ASP A 248 34.23 -45.43 -72.24
CA ASP A 248 35.62 -45.77 -71.87
C ASP A 248 35.71 -47.25 -71.43
N LEU A 249 36.16 -48.10 -72.35
CA LEU A 249 36.29 -49.56 -72.17
C LEU A 249 37.69 -49.99 -71.69
N SER A 250 38.50 -49.07 -71.15
CA SER A 250 39.89 -49.34 -70.76
C SER A 250 40.06 -50.40 -69.66
N ASP A 251 39.00 -50.75 -68.92
CA ASP A 251 39.03 -51.75 -67.84
C ASP A 251 38.56 -53.18 -68.26
N TRP A 252 38.12 -53.39 -69.51
CA TRP A 252 37.68 -54.72 -69.97
C TRP A 252 38.85 -55.57 -70.51
N ARG A 253 39.46 -56.41 -69.65
CA ARG A 253 40.40 -57.47 -70.08
C ARG A 253 39.65 -58.74 -70.48
N VAL A 254 39.76 -59.14 -71.75
CA VAL A 254 39.35 -60.46 -72.24
C VAL A 254 40.51 -61.44 -72.05
N SER A 255 40.33 -62.51 -71.27
CA SER A 255 41.36 -63.55 -71.09
C SER A 255 41.35 -64.52 -72.27
N SER A 256 42.36 -64.49 -73.14
CA SER A 256 42.57 -65.52 -74.16
C SER A 256 43.67 -66.50 -73.73
N SER A 257 43.28 -67.61 -73.12
CA SER A 257 44.16 -68.77 -72.98
C SER A 257 43.98 -69.70 -74.18
N ARG A 258 44.93 -69.71 -75.12
CA ARG A 258 45.15 -70.85 -76.01
C ARG A 258 46.63 -71.21 -76.01
N THR A 259 46.95 -72.27 -75.30
CA THR A 259 48.18 -73.05 -75.42
C THR A 259 48.18 -73.78 -76.77
N LEU A 260 49.24 -73.61 -77.56
CA LEU A 260 49.53 -74.45 -78.72
C LEU A 260 50.70 -75.37 -78.36
N MET A 261 50.44 -76.67 -78.36
CA MET A 261 51.47 -77.72 -78.38
C MET A 261 51.97 -77.95 -79.81
N PRO A 262 53.24 -78.32 -80.02
CA PRO A 262 53.79 -78.62 -81.34
C PRO A 262 53.63 -80.10 -81.69
N CYS A 263 53.41 -80.41 -82.97
CA CYS A 263 53.64 -81.74 -83.53
C CYS A 263 54.63 -81.65 -84.70
N ALA A 264 55.46 -82.69 -84.78
CA ALA A 264 56.41 -83.02 -85.84
C ALA A 264 55.72 -83.47 -87.14
#